data_AF-A0A0K0G7P7-F1
#
_entry.id   AF-A0A0K0G7P7-F1
#
_cell.length_a   1.000
_cell.length_b   1.000
_cell.length_c   1.000
_cell.angle_alpha   90.00
_cell.angle_beta   90.00
_cell.angle_gamma   90.00
#
_symmetry.space_group_name_H-M   'P 1'
#
loop_
_entity.id
_entity.type
_entity.pdbx_description
1 polymer ?
#
loop_
_entity_poly.entity_id
_entity_poly.type
_entity_poly.pdbx_seq_one_letter_code
_entity_poly.pdbx_strand_id
1 'polypeptide(L)' 'MQNNLFQQAKDAVNNLINGNASEADKQAAESAIQSAYEDASPQEKEHLQQLEQQLKQSNQLK' A
#
# COMPACT_ATOMS: atom_id res chain seq x y z
N MET A 1 -12.66 7.64 11.95
CA MET A 1 -11.63 8.23 11.08
C MET A 1 -11.23 7.20 10.03
N GLN A 2 -12.08 6.96 9.02
CA GLN A 2 -11.95 5.82 8.11
C GLN A 2 -11.15 6.14 6.82
N ASN A 3 -11.05 7.41 6.44
CA ASN A 3 -10.44 7.83 5.17
C ASN A 3 -8.91 7.88 5.14
N ASN A 4 -8.21 7.49 6.21
CA ASN A 4 -6.76 7.65 6.28
C ASN A 4 -6.00 6.39 5.87
N LEU A 5 -6.57 5.19 6.03
CA LEU A 5 -5.86 3.93 5.78
C LEU A 5 -5.58 3.72 4.29
N PHE A 6 -6.57 3.96 3.43
CA PHE A 6 -6.40 3.88 1.97
C PHE A 6 -5.38 4.91 1.45
N GLN A 7 -5.46 6.15 1.95
CA GLN A 7 -4.49 7.19 1.62
C GLN A 7 -3.09 6.81 2.08
N GLN A 8 -2.92 6.30 3.30
CA GLN A 8 -1.63 5.82 3.81
C GLN A 8 -1.06 4.67 2.98
N ALA A 9 -1.87 3.68 2.62
CA ALA A 9 -1.48 2.58 1.76
C ALA A 9 -0.97 3.10 0.40
N LYS A 10 -1.72 4.03 -0.20
CA LYS A 10 -1.38 4.63 -1.48
C LYS A 10 -0.10 5.48 -1.41
N ASP A 11 0.05 6.33 -0.40
CA ASP A 11 1.25 7.15 -0.19
C ASP A 11 2.49 6.28 0.03
N ALA A 12 2.37 5.21 0.83
CA ALA A 12 3.46 4.30 1.10
C ALA A 12 3.92 3.55 -0.17
N VAL A 13 2.99 3.08 -0.99
CA VAL A 13 3.29 2.47 -2.30
C VAL A 13 3.95 3.49 -3.25
N ASN A 14 3.46 4.73 -3.28
CA ASN A 14 4.04 5.80 -4.10
C ASN A 14 5.49 6.12 -3.69
N ASN A 15 5.76 6.21 -2.38
CA ASN A 15 7.13 6.35 -1.86
C ASN A 15 8.01 5.16 -2.25
N LEU A 16 7.41 3.97 -2.35
CA LEU A 16 8.10 2.75 -2.79
C LEU A 16 8.54 2.80 -4.25
N ILE A 17 7.63 3.21 -5.12
CA ILE A 17 7.85 3.33 -6.56
C ILE A 17 8.82 4.47 -6.89
N ASN A 18 8.80 5.57 -6.14
CA ASN A 18 9.70 6.73 -6.35
C ASN A 18 11.19 6.46 -6.00
N GLY A 19 11.57 5.23 -5.66
CA GLY A 19 12.96 4.77 -5.65
C GLY A 19 13.69 4.90 -4.30
N ASN A 20 13.22 5.76 -3.40
CA ASN A 20 13.84 5.94 -2.06
C ASN A 20 13.23 5.10 -0.94
N ALA A 21 12.43 4.07 -1.27
CA ALA A 21 11.86 3.24 -0.22
C ALA A 21 12.90 2.48 0.59
N SER A 22 12.79 2.67 1.90
CA SER A 22 13.48 1.89 2.91
C SER A 22 12.66 0.64 3.27
N GLU A 23 13.26 -0.33 3.96
CA GLU A 23 12.52 -1.47 4.53
C GLU A 23 11.36 -1.04 5.44
N ALA A 24 11.52 0.09 6.14
CA ALA A 24 10.47 0.69 6.94
C ALA A 24 9.24 1.09 6.10
N ASP A 25 9.44 1.67 4.92
CA ASP A 25 8.35 2.04 4.01
C ASP A 25 7.65 0.80 3.46
N LYS A 26 8.38 -0.29 3.20
CA LYS A 26 7.82 -1.58 2.78
C LYS A 26 6.87 -2.13 3.84
N GLN A 27 7.33 -2.24 5.09
CA GLN A 27 6.49 -2.73 6.18
C GLN A 27 5.28 -1.83 6.45
N ALA A 28 5.47 -0.50 6.37
CA ALA A 28 4.39 0.45 6.54
C ALA A 28 3.34 0.30 5.43
N ALA A 29 3.77 0.14 4.18
CA ALA A 29 2.87 -0.06 3.06
C ALA A 29 2.11 -1.38 3.12
N GLU A 30 2.77 -2.50 3.46
CA GLU A 30 2.10 -3.79 3.64
C GLU A 30 1.07 -3.73 4.78
N SER A 31 1.44 -3.15 5.92
CA SER A 31 0.54 -3.02 7.07
C SER A 31 -0.63 -2.10 6.76
N ALA A 32 -0.38 -0.98 6.07
CA ALA A 32 -1.42 -0.04 5.69
C ALA A 32 -2.38 -0.63 4.67
N ILE A 33 -1.89 -1.38 3.66
CA ILE A 33 -2.74 -2.09 2.70
C ILE A 33 -3.59 -3.12 3.42
N GLN A 34 -3.02 -3.97 4.28
CA GLN A 34 -3.79 -4.97 5.04
C GLN A 34 -4.87 -4.33 5.91
N SER A 35 -4.50 -3.31 6.69
CA SER A 35 -5.44 -2.60 7.57
C SER A 35 -6.54 -1.90 6.78
N ALA A 36 -6.17 -1.27 5.66
CA ALA A 36 -7.14 -0.68 4.75
C ALA A 36 -8.04 -1.76 4.13
N TYR A 37 -7.51 -2.95 3.83
CA TYR A 37 -8.27 -4.05 3.21
C TYR A 37 -9.32 -4.63 4.15
N GLU A 38 -9.04 -4.70 5.45
CA GLU A 38 -9.99 -5.18 6.45
C GLU A 38 -11.20 -4.23 6.59
N ASP A 39 -10.95 -2.92 6.52
CA ASP A 39 -11.96 -1.88 6.73
C ASP A 39 -12.59 -1.34 5.41
N ALA A 40 -11.99 -1.68 4.26
CA ALA A 40 -12.39 -1.22 2.94
C ALA A 40 -13.69 -1.84 2.42
N SER A 41 -14.44 -1.04 1.68
CA SER A 41 -15.55 -1.49 0.85
C SER A 41 -15.08 -2.40 -0.30
N PRO A 42 -15.97 -3.18 -0.95
CA PRO A 42 -15.59 -4.06 -2.06
C PRO A 42 -14.86 -3.34 -3.20
N GLN A 43 -15.25 -2.11 -3.48
CA GLN A 43 -14.63 -1.27 -4.53
C GLN A 43 -13.24 -0.77 -4.12
N GLU A 44 -13.05 -0.45 -2.83
CA GLU A 44 -11.75 -0.07 -2.30
C GLU A 44 -10.80 -1.27 -2.22
N LYS A 45 -11.32 -2.47 -1.95
CA LYS A 45 -10.55 -3.72 -1.99
C LYS A 45 -9.94 -3.98 -3.36
N GLU A 46 -10.68 -3.76 -4.46
CA GLU A 46 -10.11 -3.88 -5.81
C GLU A 46 -8.94 -2.91 -6.03
N HIS A 47 -9.07 -1.66 -5.57
CA HIS A 47 -7.98 -0.68 -5.65
C HIS A 47 -6.78 -1.07 -4.78
N LEU A 48 -7.02 -1.54 -3.55
CA LEU A 48 -5.98 -1.99 -2.65
C LEU A 48 -5.24 -3.21 -3.20
N GLN A 49 -5.95 -4.12 -3.87
CA GLN A 49 -5.37 -5.30 -4.49
C GLN A 49 -4.40 -4.92 -5.62
N GLN A 50 -4.73 -3.90 -6.42
CA GLN A 50 -3.81 -3.36 -7.42
C GLN A 50 -2.60 -2.68 -6.78
N LEU A 51 -2.80 -1.91 -5.70
CA LEU A 51 -1.71 -1.29 -4.93
C LEU A 51 -0.76 -2.35 -4.36
N GLU A 52 -1.30 -3.45 -3.82
CA GLU A 52 -0.50 -4.56 -3.28
C GLU A 52 0.35 -5.24 -4.36
N GLN A 53 -0.19 -5.44 -5.57
CA GLN A 53 0.58 -5.99 -6.68
C GLN A 53 1.73 -5.06 -7.11
N GLN A 54 1.46 -3.75 -7.18
CA GLN A 54 2.49 -2.76 -7.49
C GLN A 54 3.58 -2.70 -6.41
N LEU A 55 3.17 -2.81 -5.14
CA LEU A 55 4.09 -2.90 -4.03
C LEU A 55 5.00 -4.12 -4.17
N LYS A 56 4.42 -5.32 -4.39
CA LYS A 56 5.17 -6.57 -4.55
C LYS A 56 6.13 -6.51 -5.74
N GLN A 57 5.71 -5.93 -6.86
CA GLN A 57 6.60 -5.73 -8.01
C GLN A 57 7.77 -4.80 -7.67
N SER A 58 7.51 -3.62 -7.09
CA SER A 58 8.58 -2.70 -6.69
C SER A 58 9.50 -3.30 -5.62
N ASN A 59 8.96 -4.18 -4.76
CA ASN A 59 9.71 -4.88 -3.74
C ASN A 59 10.64 -5.95 -4.33
N GLN A 60 10.22 -6.65 -5.38
CA GLN A 60 11.00 -7.68 -6.08
C GLN A 60 12.03 -7.13 -7.08
N LEU A 61 11.85 -5.89 -7.54
CA LEU A 61 12.73 -5.24 -8.52
C LEU A 61 13.94 -4.51 -7.88
N LYS A 62 14.08 -4.54 -6.55
CA LYS A 62 15.24 -4.01 -5.80
C LYS A 62 16.14 -5.15 -5.32
#